data_AF-A0A7C0YU49-F1
#
_entry.id   AF-A0A7C0YU49-F1
#
_cell.length_a   1.000
_cell.length_b   1.000
_cell.length_c   1.000
_cell.angle_alpha   90.00
_cell.angle_beta   90.00
_cell.angle_gamma   90.00
#
_symmetry.space_group_name_H-M   'P 1'
#
loop_
_entity.id
_entity.type
_entity.pdbx_description
1 polymer ?
#
loop_
_entity_poly.entity_id
_entity_poly.type
_entity_poly.pdbx_seq_one_letter_code
_entity_poly.pdbx_strand_id
1 'polypeptide(L)'
;MEMCMERIRAARGTEIRCKGWRQEGILRMLENNLENAEKPEELIIYGGAGKAARNWECFHAIVDALKNLEDDETLIVQSGKPVAIFKTWKNAPRVLMANANLVPQW
;
A
#
# COMPACT_ATOMS: atom_id res chain seq x y z
N MET A 1 13.93 -23.79 3.26
CA MET A 1 12.55 -24.17 3.62
C MET A 1 11.66 -23.17 2.90
N GLU A 2 11.23 -23.50 1.68
CA GLU A 2 10.38 -22.62 0.87
C GLU A 2 9.06 -22.42 1.60
N MET A 3 8.87 -21.25 2.20
CA MET A 3 7.54 -20.77 2.47
C MET A 3 6.89 -20.58 1.11
N CYS A 4 5.91 -21.42 0.78
CA CYS A 4 5.00 -21.17 -0.33
C CYS A 4 4.38 -19.80 -0.08
N MET A 5 4.91 -18.78 -0.76
CA MET A 5 4.51 -17.41 -0.55
C MET A 5 3.09 -17.30 -1.08
N GLU A 6 2.13 -17.22 -0.17
CA GLU A 6 0.72 -17.18 -0.55
C GLU A 6 0.52 -15.99 -1.50
N ARG A 7 0.10 -16.29 -2.73
CA ARG A 7 0.03 -15.29 -3.79
C ARG A 7 -0.97 -14.21 -3.39
N ILE A 8 -0.50 -12.98 -3.23
CA ILE A 8 -1.36 -11.84 -2.89
C ILE A 8 -2.43 -11.67 -3.99
N ARG A 9 -3.69 -11.59 -3.56
CA ARG A 9 -4.85 -11.33 -4.40
C ARG A 9 -5.70 -10.25 -3.75
N ALA A 10 -6.25 -9.35 -4.55
CA ALA A 10 -7.17 -8.36 -4.03
C ALA A 10 -8.48 -8.99 -3.55
N ALA A 11 -9.04 -8.53 -2.45
CA ALA A 11 -10.36 -8.97 -2.03
C ALA A 11 -11.44 -8.58 -3.06
N ARG A 12 -12.45 -9.44 -3.23
CA ARG A 12 -13.59 -9.25 -4.14
C ARG A 12 -14.89 -9.19 -3.34
N GLY A 13 -15.98 -8.74 -3.96
CA GLY A 13 -17.29 -8.63 -3.31
C GLY A 13 -17.42 -7.44 -2.36
N THR A 14 -18.50 -7.43 -1.58
CA THR A 14 -18.94 -6.29 -0.76
C THR A 14 -18.42 -6.30 0.69
N GLU A 15 -17.80 -7.38 1.13
CA GLU A 15 -17.24 -7.47 2.49
C GLU A 15 -15.97 -6.63 2.61
N ILE A 16 -15.90 -5.75 3.61
CA ILE A 16 -14.75 -4.87 3.83
C ILE A 16 -13.91 -5.33 5.02
N ARG A 17 -12.60 -5.09 4.95
CA ARG A 17 -11.61 -5.43 5.99
C ARG A 17 -11.07 -4.19 6.70
N CYS A 18 -11.27 -3.02 6.10
CA CYS A 18 -10.93 -1.72 6.67
C CYS A 18 -12.16 -1.04 7.30
N LYS A 19 -11.94 0.05 8.04
CA LYS A 19 -12.99 0.83 8.71
C LYS A 19 -13.95 1.55 7.76
N GLY A 20 -13.59 1.66 6.47
CA GLY A 20 -14.41 2.31 5.45
C GLY A 20 -14.01 1.92 4.03
N TRP A 21 -14.89 2.21 3.08
CA TRP A 21 -14.69 1.87 1.66
C TRP A 21 -13.51 2.60 1.02
N ARG A 22 -13.14 3.79 1.51
CA ARG A 22 -12.02 4.55 0.96
C ARG A 22 -10.68 3.87 1.27
N GLN A 23 -10.54 3.36 2.49
CA GLN A 23 -9.40 2.59 2.96
C GLN A 23 -9.38 1.22 2.26
N GLU A 24 -10.52 0.53 2.21
CA GLU A 24 -10.64 -0.78 1.56
C GLU A 24 -10.30 -0.71 0.07
N GLY A 25 -10.76 0.33 -0.63
CA GLY A 25 -10.43 0.54 -2.04
C GLY A 25 -8.92 0.67 -2.26
N ILE A 26 -8.23 1.42 -1.40
CA ILE A 26 -6.78 1.58 -1.49
C ILE A 26 -6.06 0.24 -1.18
N LEU A 27 -6.51 -0.49 -0.15
CA LEU A 27 -5.94 -1.80 0.19
C LEU A 27 -6.09 -2.78 -0.99
N ARG A 28 -7.28 -2.87 -1.57
CA ARG A 28 -7.53 -3.75 -2.72
C ARG A 28 -6.70 -3.34 -3.94
N MET A 29 -6.50 -2.04 -4.18
CA MET A 29 -5.64 -1.58 -5.28
C MET A 29 -4.16 -1.92 -5.05
N LEU A 30 -3.68 -1.82 -3.81
CA LEU A 30 -2.32 -2.26 -3.43
C LEU A 30 -2.15 -3.76 -3.68
N GLU A 31 -3.12 -4.57 -3.26
CA GLU A 31 -3.10 -6.02 -3.49
C GLU A 31 -3.22 -6.36 -4.98
N ASN A 32 -4.03 -5.62 -5.74
CA ASN A 32 -4.23 -5.83 -7.18
C ASN A 32 -2.93 -5.58 -7.97
N ASN A 33 -2.11 -4.62 -7.55
CA ASN A 33 -0.79 -4.42 -8.13
C ASN A 33 0.07 -5.68 -8.02
N LEU A 34 0.05 -6.38 -6.88
CA LEU A 34 0.81 -7.63 -6.70
C LEU A 34 0.14 -8.84 -7.34
N GLU A 35 -1.18 -8.88 -7.42
CA GLU A 35 -1.91 -9.93 -8.14
C GLU A 35 -1.49 -10.00 -9.62
N ASN A 36 -1.24 -8.84 -10.23
CA ASN A 36 -0.92 -8.65 -11.64
C ASN A 36 0.56 -8.28 -11.90
N ALA A 37 1.43 -8.41 -10.89
CA ALA A 37 2.83 -8.04 -10.97
C ALA A 37 3.66 -8.96 -11.89
N GLU A 38 4.68 -8.40 -12.54
CA GLU A 38 5.69 -9.14 -13.31
C GLU A 38 6.55 -10.06 -12.43
N LYS A 39 6.95 -9.60 -11.24
CA LYS A 39 7.72 -10.38 -10.23
C LYS A 39 7.21 -10.10 -8.81
N PRO A 40 6.05 -10.66 -8.41
CA PRO A 40 5.38 -10.34 -7.16
C PRO A 40 6.19 -10.63 -5.90
N GLU A 41 7.01 -11.69 -5.90
CA GLU A 41 7.88 -12.10 -4.79
C GLU A 41 8.94 -11.02 -4.44
N GLU A 42 9.33 -10.21 -5.42
CA GLU A 42 10.23 -9.07 -5.26
C GLU A 42 9.49 -7.72 -5.07
N LEU A 43 8.15 -7.77 -5.01
CA LEU A 43 7.22 -6.63 -5.02
C LEU A 43 7.22 -5.80 -6.31
N ILE A 44 7.84 -6.29 -7.39
CA ILE A 44 7.99 -5.56 -8.66
C ILE A 44 6.71 -5.72 -9.48
N ILE A 45 6.04 -4.61 -9.76
CA ILE A 45 4.81 -4.56 -10.55
C ILE A 45 5.14 -4.60 -12.04
N TYR A 46 5.85 -3.58 -12.53
CA TYR A 46 6.30 -3.46 -13.92
C TYR A 46 7.44 -2.42 -14.02
N GLY A 47 8.01 -2.26 -15.23
CA GLY A 47 8.97 -1.18 -15.51
C GLY A 47 10.35 -1.40 -14.87
N GLY A 48 10.77 -2.66 -14.80
CA GLY A 48 12.08 -3.06 -14.28
C GLY A 48 12.13 -3.08 -12.75
N ALA A 49 12.13 -1.91 -12.11
CA ALA A 49 12.28 -1.78 -10.65
C ALA A 49 11.09 -1.09 -9.96
N GLY A 50 9.98 -0.87 -10.67
CA GLY A 50 8.77 -0.26 -10.10
C GLY A 50 8.10 -1.22 -9.10
N LYS A 51 8.15 -0.90 -7.80
CA LYS A 51 7.63 -1.75 -6.73
C LYS A 51 6.35 -1.21 -6.08
N ALA A 52 5.52 -2.11 -5.56
CA ALA A 52 4.31 -1.79 -4.81
C ALA A 52 4.61 -1.23 -3.40
N ALA A 53 5.68 -1.71 -2.77
CA ALA A 53 6.19 -1.23 -1.49
C ALA A 53 7.72 -1.36 -1.46
N ARG A 54 8.38 -0.72 -0.49
CA ARG A 54 9.85 -0.72 -0.39
C ARG A 54 10.42 -2.13 -0.18
N ASN A 55 9.78 -2.88 0.70
CA ASN A 55 10.09 -4.25 1.08
C ASN A 55 8.84 -4.88 1.74
N TRP A 56 8.90 -6.17 2.06
CA TRP A 56 7.75 -6.90 2.62
C TRP A 56 7.30 -6.38 3.99
N GLU A 57 8.24 -5.98 4.85
CA GLU A 57 7.91 -5.33 6.14
C GLU A 57 7.06 -4.07 5.92
N CYS A 58 7.45 -3.22 4.97
CA CYS A 58 6.68 -2.03 4.61
C CYS A 58 5.33 -2.36 3.99
N PHE A 59 5.24 -3.40 3.15
CA PHE A 59 3.98 -3.86 2.58
C PHE A 59 2.98 -4.24 3.69
N HIS A 60 3.40 -5.11 4.61
CA HIS A 60 2.56 -5.54 5.73
C HIS A 60 2.17 -4.37 6.63
N ALA A 61 3.11 -3.46 6.92
CA ALA A 61 2.81 -2.25 7.69
C ALA A 61 1.81 -1.32 6.98
N ILE A 62 1.83 -1.21 5.64
CA ILE A 62 0.82 -0.44 4.89
C ILE A 62 -0.54 -1.12 5.00
N VAL A 63 -0.61 -2.45 4.84
CA VAL A 63 -1.85 -3.22 4.98
C VAL A 63 -2.46 -3.01 6.36
N ASP A 64 -1.66 -3.14 7.42
CA ASP A 64 -2.13 -2.97 8.80
C ASP A 64 -2.54 -1.53 9.09
N ALA A 65 -1.81 -0.54 8.56
CA ALA A 65 -2.19 0.86 8.65
C ALA A 65 -3.55 1.13 7.97
N LEU A 66 -3.76 0.65 6.75
CA LEU A 66 -5.01 0.85 6.01
C LEU A 66 -6.22 0.20 6.71
N LYS A 67 -6.06 -0.99 7.29
CA LYS A 67 -7.12 -1.66 8.04
C LYS A 67 -7.56 -0.86 9.27
N ASN A 68 -6.63 -0.15 9.91
CA ASN A 68 -6.86 0.59 11.14
C ASN A 68 -7.08 2.10 10.95
N LEU A 69 -6.87 2.64 9.76
CA LEU A 69 -6.94 4.08 9.46
C LEU A 69 -8.36 4.64 9.59
N GLU A 70 -8.51 5.69 10.38
CA GLU A 70 -9.80 6.35 10.60
C GLU A 70 -10.26 7.22 9.41
N ASP A 71 -11.56 7.50 9.41
CA ASP A 71 -12.22 8.34 8.41
C ASP A 71 -11.88 9.83 8.53
N ASP A 72 -11.08 10.25 9.51
CA ASP A 72 -10.48 11.58 9.60
C ASP A 72 -8.95 11.55 9.72
N GLU A 73 -8.30 10.46 9.27
CA GLU A 73 -6.84 10.32 9.25
C GLU A 73 -6.27 10.16 7.83
N THR A 74 -4.99 10.54 7.68
CA THR A 74 -4.23 10.37 6.44
C THR A 74 -2.91 9.64 6.71
N LEU A 75 -2.70 8.51 6.03
CA LEU A 75 -1.43 7.77 6.02
C LEU A 75 -0.44 8.43 5.05
N ILE A 76 0.80 8.59 5.50
CA ILE A 76 1.92 9.10 4.70
C ILE A 76 2.82 7.94 4.30
N VAL A 77 3.02 7.75 3.00
CA VAL A 77 3.94 6.75 2.44
C VAL A 77 5.09 7.45 1.72
N GLN A 78 6.30 7.24 2.21
CA GLN A 78 7.53 7.79 1.63
C GLN A 78 8.30 6.68 0.94
N SER A 79 8.46 6.75 -0.38
CA SER A 79 9.14 5.74 -1.21
C SER A 79 8.81 4.30 -0.78
N GLY A 80 7.51 3.99 -0.79
CA GLY A 80 6.97 2.68 -0.43
C GLY A 80 7.07 2.26 1.05
N LYS A 81 7.38 3.18 1.98
CA LYS A 81 7.40 2.94 3.44
C LYS A 81 6.29 3.76 4.12
N PRO A 82 5.43 3.16 4.96
CA PRO A 82 4.48 3.92 5.78
C PRO A 82 5.25 4.61 6.91
N VAL A 83 5.24 5.94 6.96
CA VAL A 83 6.09 6.70 7.90
C VAL A 83 5.33 7.45 8.99
N ALA A 84 4.05 7.78 8.76
CA ALA A 84 3.22 8.47 9.74
C ALA A 84 1.74 8.37 9.41
N ILE A 85 0.89 8.55 10.42
CA ILE A 85 -0.54 8.82 10.27
C ILE A 85 -0.80 10.15 10.97
N PHE A 86 -1.51 11.05 10.30
CA PHE A 86 -1.92 12.33 10.87
C PHE A 86 -3.43 12.47 10.86
N LYS A 87 -3.99 13.05 11.92
CA LYS A 87 -5.38 13.50 11.93
C LYS A 87 -5.54 14.67 10.94
N THR A 88 -6.51 14.55 10.06
CA THR A 88 -6.91 15.53 9.06
C THR A 88 -8.41 15.81 9.19
N TRP A 89 -9.21 15.51 8.16
CA TRP A 89 -10.67 15.65 8.17
C TRP A 89 -11.29 14.67 7.17
N LYS A 90 -12.61 14.48 7.23
CA LYS A 90 -13.31 13.46 6.43
C LYS A 90 -13.09 13.55 4.92
N ASN A 91 -12.97 14.75 4.37
CA ASN A 91 -12.81 14.95 2.93
C ASN A 91 -11.35 14.98 2.46
N ALA A 92 -10.36 14.90 3.37
CA ALA A 92 -8.95 14.82 3.00
C ALA A 92 -8.63 13.47 2.33
N PRO A 93 -7.56 13.37 1.51
CA PRO A 93 -7.04 12.09 1.03
C PRO A 93 -6.75 11.11 2.18
N ARG A 94 -6.99 9.81 1.98
CA ARG A 94 -6.64 8.77 2.98
C ARG A 94 -5.16 8.40 2.95
N VAL A 95 -4.53 8.53 1.79
CA VAL A 95 -3.11 8.27 1.62
C VAL A 95 -2.50 9.42 0.81
N LEU A 96 -1.35 9.91 1.27
CA LEU A 96 -0.45 10.77 0.50
C LEU A 96 0.87 10.04 0.29
N MET A 97 1.38 10.06 -0.93
CA MET A 97 2.61 9.33 -1.30
C MET A 97 3.59 10.21 -2.04
N ALA A 98 4.87 10.06 -1.71
CA ALA A 98 5.98 10.68 -2.42
C ALA A 98 7.08 9.62 -2.63
N ASN A 99 7.29 9.21 -3.88
CA ASN A 99 8.17 8.09 -4.23
C ASN A 99 9.32 8.55 -5.12
N ALA A 100 10.53 8.09 -4.82
CA ALA A 100 11.72 8.29 -5.65
C ALA A 100 12.11 9.76 -5.92
N ASN A 101 11.61 10.70 -5.11
CA ASN A 101 12.03 12.09 -5.18
C ASN A 101 13.45 12.21 -4.62
N LEU A 102 14.35 12.74 -5.46
CA LEU A 102 15.71 13.12 -5.10
C LEU A 102 15.87 14.62 -5.37
N VAL A 103 16.79 15.25 -4.66
CA VAL A 103 17.19 16.61 -5.00
C VAL A 103 17.94 16.54 -6.34
N PRO A 104 17.73 17.46 -7.30
CA PRO A 104 18.17 17.27 -8.70
C PRO A 104 19.66 17.07 -8.97
N GLN A 105 20.54 17.33 -7.98
CA GLN A 105 22.00 17.22 -8.13
C GLN A 105 22.58 15.97 -7.43
N TRP A 106 21.74 15.08 -6.90
CA TRP A 106 22.12 13.75 -6.41
C TRP A 106 22.13 12.74 -7.55
#